data_AF-A0A7S1AVE9-F1
#
_entry.id   AF-A0A7S1AVE9-F1
#
_cell.length_a   1.000
_cell.length_b   1.000
_cell.length_c   1.000
_cell.angle_alpha   90.00
_cell.angle_beta   90.00
_cell.angle_gamma   90.00
#
_symmetry.space_group_name_H-M   'P 1'
#
loop_
_entity.id
_entity.type
_entity.pdbx_description
1 polymer ?
#
loop_
_entity_poly.entity_id
_entity_poly.type
_entity_poly.pdbx_seq_one_letter_code
_entity_poly.pdbx_strand_id
1 'polypeptide(L)'
;QAQIHDFAARSSRRALYWLHSPKCATSFRTTFAYTPSTCPLFPPYSDDLHWSAQLVKSYCPDVLLTFTGAFGKHDGFGSLRGKVGGSAANMLRDPEQRILSAYADHYHGWPSTDPPSSELEFAKFDAGCQVRMLIHSD
;
A
#
# COMPACT_ATOMS: atom_id res chain seq x y z
N GLN A 1 26.74 -27.34 10.65
CA GLN A 1 25.28 -27.58 10.73
C GLN A 1 24.62 -26.25 11.05
N ALA A 2 23.76 -25.74 10.17
CA ALA A 2 22.98 -24.54 10.45
C ALA A 2 21.75 -24.95 11.28
N GLN A 3 21.59 -24.33 12.44
CA GLN A 3 20.46 -24.58 13.33
C GLN A 3 19.26 -23.76 12.83
N ILE A 4 18.29 -24.43 12.21
CA ILE A 4 17.02 -23.79 11.83
C ILE A 4 16.22 -23.63 13.11
N HIS A 5 16.08 -22.39 13.58
CA HIS A 5 15.21 -22.06 14.68
C HIS A 5 13.77 -22.05 14.16
N ASP A 6 13.01 -23.07 14.55
CA ASP A 6 11.58 -23.15 14.28
C ASP A 6 10.87 -22.19 15.24
N PHE A 7 10.65 -20.95 14.79
CA PHE A 7 9.81 -20.03 15.52
C PHE A 7 8.38 -20.55 15.41
N ALA A 8 7.87 -21.16 16.49
CA ALA A 8 6.45 -21.44 16.61
C ALA A 8 5.70 -20.15 16.28
N ALA A 9 4.97 -20.16 15.15
CA ALA A 9 4.23 -19.01 14.69
C ALA A 9 3.12 -18.71 15.71
N ARG A 10 3.45 -17.92 16.75
CA ARG A 10 2.45 -17.17 17.52
C ARG A 10 1.58 -16.51 16.48
N SER A 11 0.30 -16.86 16.42
CA SER A 11 -0.58 -16.50 15.31
C SER A 11 -0.34 -15.04 14.91
N SER A 12 0.41 -14.86 13.83
CA SER A 12 0.62 -13.54 13.24
C SER A 12 -0.78 -13.11 12.86
N ARG A 13 -1.30 -12.06 13.51
CA ARG A 13 -2.59 -11.51 13.11
C ARG A 13 -2.41 -11.10 11.66
N ARG A 14 -3.05 -11.87 10.77
CA ARG A 14 -3.03 -11.63 9.34
C ARG A 14 -3.40 -10.18 9.08
N ALA A 15 -2.55 -9.44 8.36
CA ALA A 15 -2.90 -8.11 7.91
C ALA A 15 -4.09 -8.20 6.95
N LEU A 16 -5.19 -7.58 7.31
CA LEU A 16 -6.44 -7.58 6.54
C LEU A 16 -6.57 -6.32 5.69
N TYR A 17 -5.66 -5.36 5.86
CA TYR A 17 -5.67 -4.11 5.12
C TYR A 17 -4.27 -3.75 4.63
N TRP A 18 -4.18 -3.34 3.36
CA TRP A 18 -2.98 -2.76 2.79
C TRP A 18 -3.16 -1.24 2.70
N LEU A 19 -2.42 -0.52 3.53
CA LEU A 19 -2.34 0.94 3.48
C LEU A 19 -1.34 1.33 2.41
N HIS A 20 -1.84 1.76 1.26
CA HIS A 20 -1.00 2.14 0.15
C HIS A 20 -0.36 3.53 0.35
N SER A 21 0.97 3.56 0.49
CA SER A 21 1.76 4.78 0.33
C SER A 21 2.35 4.84 -1.10
N PRO A 22 2.15 5.94 -1.87
CA PRO A 22 2.71 6.09 -3.21
C PRO A 22 4.23 5.85 -3.21
N LYS A 23 4.72 5.16 -4.24
CA LYS A 23 6.16 4.94 -4.53
C LYS A 23 6.96 4.25 -3.40
N CYS A 24 6.25 3.63 -2.46
CA CYS A 24 6.81 2.83 -1.37
C CYS A 24 6.57 1.33 -1.64
N ALA A 25 6.98 0.85 -2.82
CA ALA A 25 6.75 -0.53 -3.26
C ALA A 25 5.26 -0.92 -3.37
N THR A 26 4.47 -0.13 -4.08
CA THR A 26 3.04 -0.41 -4.36
C THR A 26 2.79 -1.82 -4.90
N SER A 27 3.73 -2.37 -5.67
CA SER A 27 3.66 -3.72 -6.20
C SER A 27 3.67 -4.79 -5.10
N PHE A 28 4.15 -4.50 -3.89
CA PHE A 28 4.10 -5.43 -2.75
C PHE A 28 2.67 -5.84 -2.37
N ARG A 29 1.65 -5.09 -2.80
CA ARG A 29 0.25 -5.52 -2.70
C ARG A 29 -0.04 -6.84 -3.43
N THR A 30 0.74 -7.22 -4.43
CA THR A 30 0.57 -8.52 -5.09
C THR A 30 1.00 -9.65 -4.18
N THR A 31 2.04 -9.47 -3.36
CA THR A 31 2.43 -10.43 -2.33
C THR A 31 1.29 -10.68 -1.34
N PHE A 32 0.52 -9.66 -0.99
CA PHE A 32 -0.71 -9.81 -0.19
C PHE A 32 -1.71 -10.77 -0.85
N ALA A 33 -1.90 -10.62 -2.15
CA ALA A 33 -2.84 -11.45 -2.90
C ALA A 33 -2.34 -12.88 -3.16
N TYR A 34 -1.04 -13.07 -3.35
CA TYR A 34 -0.45 -14.41 -3.49
C TYR A 34 -0.24 -15.11 -2.15
N THR A 35 -0.57 -14.48 -1.02
CA THR A 35 -0.49 -15.12 0.30
C THR A 35 -1.75 -15.95 0.56
N PRO A 36 -1.70 -17.30 0.61
CA PRO A 36 -2.91 -18.12 0.70
C PRO A 36 -3.71 -17.90 1.99
N SER A 37 -3.01 -17.55 3.09
CA SER A 37 -3.70 -17.20 4.32
C SER A 37 -4.53 -15.93 4.19
N THR A 38 -4.26 -15.04 3.22
CA THR A 38 -4.95 -13.75 3.00
C THR A 38 -5.96 -13.81 1.86
N CYS A 39 -5.59 -14.45 0.76
CA CYS A 39 -6.44 -14.60 -0.41
C CYS A 39 -6.42 -16.07 -0.86
N PRO A 40 -7.20 -16.94 -0.19
CA PRO A 40 -7.17 -18.38 -0.42
C PRO A 40 -7.66 -18.80 -1.81
N LEU A 41 -8.36 -17.92 -2.52
CA LEU A 41 -8.96 -18.20 -3.82
C LEU A 41 -8.21 -17.52 -4.97
N PHE A 42 -7.07 -16.88 -4.69
CA PHE A 42 -6.34 -16.12 -5.69
C PHE A 42 -5.64 -17.03 -6.71
N PRO A 43 -5.78 -16.78 -8.03
CA PRO A 43 -5.17 -17.63 -9.05
C PRO A 43 -3.64 -17.45 -9.10
N PRO A 44 -2.88 -18.50 -9.46
CA PRO A 44 -1.41 -18.49 -9.38
C PRO A 44 -0.71 -17.57 -10.40
N TYR A 45 -1.41 -17.10 -11.45
CA TYR A 45 -0.85 -16.21 -12.47
C TYR A 45 -1.93 -15.32 -13.06
N SER A 46 -1.91 -14.04 -12.71
CA SER A 46 -2.72 -13.03 -13.40
C SER A 46 -1.89 -11.77 -13.56
N ASP A 47 -1.48 -11.51 -14.81
CA ASP A 47 -0.60 -10.39 -15.12
C ASP A 47 -1.35 -9.05 -15.21
N ASP A 48 -2.67 -9.09 -15.42
CA ASP A 48 -3.52 -7.90 -15.63
C ASP A 48 -4.73 -7.85 -14.69
N LEU A 49 -4.49 -7.84 -13.38
CA LEU A 49 -5.57 -7.54 -12.45
C LEU A 49 -5.81 -6.05 -12.38
N HIS A 50 -6.87 -5.61 -13.05
CA HIS A 50 -7.63 -4.47 -12.57
C HIS A 50 -8.22 -4.84 -11.20
N TRP A 51 -7.55 -4.40 -10.14
CA TRP A 51 -7.92 -4.63 -8.74
C TRP A 51 -9.20 -3.88 -8.38
N SER A 52 -10.34 -4.33 -8.91
CA SER A 52 -11.65 -3.84 -8.50
C SER A 52 -11.97 -4.36 -7.09
N ALA A 53 -12.76 -3.58 -6.34
CA ALA A 53 -13.24 -3.97 -5.02
C ALA A 53 -13.93 -5.35 -5.05
N GLN A 54 -14.76 -5.59 -6.08
CA GLN A 54 -15.49 -6.84 -6.28
C GLN A 54 -14.55 -8.03 -6.49
N LEU A 55 -13.53 -7.89 -7.33
CA LEU A 55 -12.59 -8.95 -7.65
C LEU A 55 -11.69 -9.30 -6.45
N VAL A 56 -11.29 -8.29 -5.67
CA VAL A 56 -10.56 -8.54 -4.43
C VAL A 56 -11.45 -9.22 -3.41
N LYS A 57 -12.72 -8.84 -3.30
CA LYS A 57 -13.63 -9.52 -2.39
C LYS A 57 -13.85 -10.99 -2.76
N SER A 58 -13.88 -11.33 -4.05
CA SER A 58 -14.04 -12.72 -4.48
C SER A 58 -12.83 -13.59 -4.17
N TYR A 59 -11.61 -13.04 -4.24
CA TYR A 59 -10.39 -13.81 -3.95
C TYR A 59 -9.91 -13.73 -2.51
N CYS A 60 -10.23 -12.62 -1.84
CA CYS A 60 -9.74 -12.23 -0.53
C CYS A 60 -10.95 -11.82 0.35
N PRO A 61 -11.82 -12.75 0.75
CA PRO A 61 -13.09 -12.43 1.40
C PRO A 61 -12.92 -11.65 2.72
N ASP A 62 -11.79 -11.80 3.39
CA ASP A 62 -11.52 -11.16 4.67
C ASP A 62 -10.71 -9.86 4.57
N VAL A 63 -10.22 -9.52 3.37
CA VAL A 63 -9.52 -8.25 3.16
C VAL A 63 -10.53 -7.11 3.27
N LEU A 64 -10.12 -6.08 4.02
CA LEU A 64 -10.86 -4.86 4.20
C LEU A 64 -10.65 -3.98 2.97
N LEU A 65 -11.76 -3.59 2.37
CA LEU A 65 -11.79 -2.66 1.24
C LEU A 65 -12.11 -1.26 1.76
N THR A 66 -11.51 -0.24 1.16
CA THR A 66 -11.80 1.16 1.50
C THR A 66 -12.77 1.78 0.51
N PHE A 67 -13.21 3.00 0.79
CA PHE A 67 -14.20 3.74 0.02
C PHE A 67 -13.79 4.02 -1.44
N THR A 68 -12.49 3.91 -1.73
CA THR A 68 -11.89 4.39 -2.98
C THR A 68 -11.39 3.27 -3.89
N GLY A 69 -11.45 2.00 -3.46
CA GLY A 69 -11.06 0.83 -4.26
C GLY A 69 -10.48 -0.33 -3.45
N ALA A 70 -9.94 -1.32 -4.15
CA ALA A 70 -9.21 -2.41 -3.50
C ALA A 70 -7.75 -2.03 -3.23
N PHE A 71 -7.21 -2.51 -2.11
CA PHE A 71 -5.81 -2.26 -1.70
C PHE A 71 -5.46 -0.76 -1.59
N GLY A 72 -6.38 0.06 -1.06
CA GLY A 72 -6.16 1.45 -0.65
C GLY A 72 -5.79 2.40 -1.79
N LYS A 73 -6.71 3.24 -2.25
CA LYS A 73 -6.34 4.34 -3.16
C LYS A 73 -6.01 5.54 -2.28
N HIS A 74 -4.71 5.78 -2.05
CA HIS A 74 -4.16 6.90 -1.27
C HIS A 74 -5.07 7.37 -0.12
N ASP A 75 -5.50 6.43 0.74
CA ASP A 75 -6.37 6.73 1.89
C ASP A 75 -5.54 7.10 3.13
N GLY A 76 -5.96 8.11 3.88
CA GLY A 76 -5.37 8.40 5.20
C GLY A 76 -5.70 7.31 6.21
N PHE A 77 -4.70 6.73 6.87
CA PHE A 77 -4.89 5.66 7.86
C PHE A 77 -5.71 6.09 9.08
N GLY A 78 -5.68 7.38 9.43
CA GLY A 78 -6.47 7.94 10.52
C GLY A 78 -7.97 7.68 10.35
N SER A 79 -8.49 7.79 9.12
CA SER A 79 -9.90 7.55 8.80
C SER A 79 -10.30 6.06 8.90
N LEU A 80 -9.30 5.17 8.93
CA LEU A 80 -9.48 3.72 8.87
C LEU A 80 -9.21 3.02 10.20
N ARG A 81 -8.61 3.71 11.18
CA ARG A 81 -8.15 3.13 12.46
C ARG A 81 -9.19 2.26 13.17
N GLY A 82 -10.46 2.69 13.19
CA GLY A 82 -11.55 1.93 13.81
C GLY A 82 -12.03 0.71 12.99
N LYS A 83 -11.82 0.73 11.67
CA LYS A 83 -12.26 -0.32 10.75
C LYS A 83 -11.23 -1.44 10.59
N VAL A 84 -9.94 -1.09 10.62
CA VAL A 84 -8.85 -2.05 10.38
C VAL A 84 -8.55 -2.95 11.58
N GLY A 85 -9.12 -2.67 12.75
CA GLY A 85 -9.00 -3.54 13.94
C GLY A 85 -7.57 -3.81 14.40
N GLY A 86 -6.61 -2.97 13.98
CA GLY A 86 -5.18 -3.15 14.22
C GLY A 86 -4.46 -4.12 13.26
N SER A 87 -5.12 -4.61 12.22
CA SER A 87 -4.56 -5.57 11.25
C SER A 87 -4.32 -4.91 9.89
N ALA A 88 -3.33 -4.01 9.82
CA ALA A 88 -2.92 -3.35 8.60
C ALA A 88 -1.41 -3.51 8.34
N ALA A 89 -1.04 -3.46 7.07
CA ALA A 89 0.36 -3.37 6.66
C ALA A 89 0.56 -2.17 5.75
N ASN A 90 1.76 -1.62 5.79
CA ASN A 90 2.25 -0.55 4.95
C ASN A 90 3.72 -0.81 4.67
N MET A 91 4.23 -0.25 3.58
CA MET A 91 5.66 -0.13 3.33
C MET A 91 6.00 1.35 3.33
N LEU A 92 7.05 1.69 4.06
CA LEU A 92 7.62 3.04 4.06
C LEU A 92 8.94 3.00 3.31
N ARG A 93 9.31 4.13 2.74
CA ARG A 93 10.58 4.31 2.03
C ARG A 93 11.30 5.50 2.63
N ASP A 94 12.63 5.51 2.48
CA ASP A 94 13.42 6.70 2.72
C ASP A 94 12.76 7.91 2.01
N PRO A 95 12.46 9.02 2.72
CA PRO A 95 11.66 10.11 2.16
C PRO A 95 12.24 10.69 0.87
N GLU A 96 13.55 10.87 0.81
CA GLU A 96 14.24 11.47 -0.34
C GLU A 96 14.17 10.53 -1.54
N GLN A 97 14.43 9.24 -1.32
CA GLN A 97 14.29 8.22 -2.37
C GLN A 97 12.86 8.06 -2.88
N ARG A 98 11.85 8.25 -2.01
CA ARG A 98 10.44 8.26 -2.42
C ARG A 98 10.12 9.47 -3.30
N ILE A 99 10.58 10.66 -2.93
CA ILE A 99 10.39 11.90 -3.71
C ILE A 99 11.05 11.75 -5.09
N LEU A 100 12.31 11.31 -5.14
CA LEU A 100 13.02 11.09 -6.41
C LEU A 100 12.28 10.08 -7.30
N SER A 101 11.77 9.00 -6.70
CA SER A 101 10.99 8.00 -7.44
C SER A 101 9.67 8.54 -7.97
N ALA A 102 9.01 9.45 -7.25
CA ALA A 102 7.78 10.11 -7.70
C ALA A 102 8.07 11.10 -8.83
N TYR A 103 9.15 11.89 -8.70
CA TYR A 103 9.59 12.82 -9.73
C TYR A 103 9.93 12.12 -11.05
N ALA A 104 10.73 11.03 -10.98
CA ALA A 104 11.09 10.22 -12.14
C ALA A 104 9.88 9.50 -12.79
N ASP A 105 8.79 9.32 -12.04
CA ASP A 105 7.52 8.78 -12.54
C ASP A 105 6.59 9.91 -12.99
N HIS A 106 7.11 10.80 -13.85
CA HIS A 106 6.39 11.96 -14.36
C HIS A 106 5.73 12.77 -13.24
N TYR A 107 6.51 13.10 -12.20
CA TYR A 107 6.06 13.94 -11.07
C TYR A 107 4.74 13.44 -10.46
N HIS A 108 4.66 12.12 -10.21
CA HIS A 108 3.48 11.45 -9.67
C HIS A 108 2.95 12.13 -8.40
N GLY A 109 1.68 12.56 -8.43
CA GLY A 109 1.03 13.27 -7.32
C GLY A 109 1.10 14.79 -7.41
N TRP A 110 1.77 15.34 -8.44
CA TRP A 110 1.74 16.76 -8.75
C TRP A 110 0.30 17.20 -9.12
N PRO A 111 -0.19 18.35 -8.61
CA PRO A 111 -1.60 18.73 -8.72
C PRO A 111 -1.93 19.51 -10.01
N SER A 112 -0.93 19.83 -10.84
CA SER A 112 -1.09 20.60 -12.07
C SER A 112 -0.75 19.76 -13.31
N THR A 113 -1.30 20.17 -14.46
CA THR A 113 -0.90 19.64 -15.77
C THR A 113 0.47 20.15 -16.21
N ASP A 114 0.82 21.36 -15.79
CA ASP A 114 2.15 21.92 -16.05
C ASP A 114 3.16 21.26 -15.11
N PRO A 115 4.34 20.84 -15.61
CA PRO A 115 5.35 20.21 -14.76
C PRO A 115 5.87 21.20 -13.71
N PRO A 116 6.38 20.70 -12.56
CA PRO A 116 7.10 21.54 -11.63
C PRO A 116 8.29 22.21 -12.33
N SER A 117 8.55 23.48 -11.98
CA SER A 117 9.64 24.28 -12.53
C SER A 117 11.03 23.75 -12.15
N SER A 118 11.12 22.90 -11.12
CA SER A 118 12.36 22.25 -10.68
C SER A 118 12.09 21.04 -9.80
N GLU A 119 13.10 20.16 -9.67
CA GLU A 119 13.11 19.07 -8.68
C GLU A 119 12.90 19.57 -7.25
N LEU A 120 13.48 20.73 -6.91
CA LEU A 120 13.37 21.32 -5.57
C LEU A 120 11.94 21.79 -5.27
N GLU A 121 11.24 22.35 -6.26
CA GLU A 121 9.82 22.71 -6.11
C GLU A 121 8.98 21.46 -5.83
N PHE A 122 9.16 20.42 -6.65
CA PHE A 122 8.46 19.15 -6.45
C PHE A 122 8.77 18.55 -5.07
N ALA A 123 10.04 18.53 -4.66
CA ALA A 123 10.44 17.99 -3.36
C ALA A 123 9.79 18.72 -2.19
N LYS A 124 9.67 20.06 -2.26
CA LYS A 124 8.98 20.86 -1.23
C LYS A 124 7.49 20.52 -1.16
N PHE A 125 6.84 20.30 -2.30
CA PHE A 125 5.44 19.91 -2.36
C PHE A 125 5.22 18.48 -1.82
N ASP A 126 6.02 17.52 -2.30
CA ASP A 126 5.85 16.09 -1.97
C ASP A 126 6.34 15.73 -0.56
N ALA A 127 7.18 16.58 0.05
CA ALA A 127 7.71 16.40 1.40
C ALA A 127 6.62 16.03 2.40
N GLY A 128 6.84 14.95 3.15
CA GLY A 128 5.92 14.47 4.18
C GLY A 128 4.70 13.70 3.68
N CYS A 129 4.55 13.44 2.38
CA CYS A 129 3.38 12.74 1.85
C CYS A 129 3.15 11.37 2.53
N GLN A 130 4.18 10.52 2.70
CA GLN A 130 4.01 9.23 3.39
C GLN A 130 3.56 9.37 4.86
N VAL A 131 3.97 10.45 5.53
CA VAL A 131 3.56 10.73 6.91
C VAL A 131 2.10 11.20 6.94
N ARG A 132 1.71 12.09 6.01
CA ARG A 132 0.31 12.50 5.83
C ARG A 132 -0.58 11.27 5.63
N MET A 133 -0.18 10.30 4.80
CA MET A 133 -0.91 9.05 4.62
C MET A 133 -1.12 8.26 5.92
N LEU A 134 -0.19 8.32 6.88
CA LEU A 134 -0.30 7.61 8.16
C LEU A 134 -1.17 8.34 9.18
N ILE A 135 -1.15 9.67 9.18
CA ILE A 135 -1.76 10.47 10.26
C ILE A 135 -3.06 11.16 9.85
N HIS A 136 -3.33 11.30 8.55
CA HIS A 136 -4.51 12.01 8.06
C HIS A 136 -5.79 11.23 8.34
N SER A 137 -6.81 11.94 8.81
CA SER A 137 -8.08 11.38 9.29
C SER A 137 -9.26 11.57 8.35
N ASP A 138 -9.09 12.29 7.24
CA ASP A 138 -10.17 12.74 6.35
C ASP A 138 -9.91 12.34 4.89
#